data_AF-A0A1E5ABD2-F1
#
_entry.id   AF-A0A1E5ABD2-F1
#
_cell.length_a   1.000
_cell.length_b   1.000
_cell.length_c   1.000
_cell.angle_alpha   90.00
_cell.angle_beta   90.00
_cell.angle_gamma   90.00
#
_symmetry.space_group_name_H-M   'P 1'
#
loop_
_entity.id
_entity.type
_entity.pdbx_description
1 polymer ?
#
loop_
_entity_poly.entity_id
_entity_poly.type
_entity_poly.pdbx_seq_one_letter_code
_entity_poly.pdbx_strand_id
1 'polypeptide(L)' 'MESELGDQKTDFTSSGLTHSYSLYQGEPNTYRIGNVTSTPSFGLLKFDLETYEVVMQIREADNLLL' A
#
# COMPACT_ATOMS: atom_id res chain seq x y z
N MET A 1 16.17 6.74 30.56
CA MET A 1 16.73 6.56 29.21
C MET A 1 15.57 6.06 28.37
N GLU A 2 14.75 6.99 27.88
CA GLU A 2 13.63 6.68 26.99
C GLU A 2 14.24 6.27 25.66
N SER A 3 13.88 5.08 25.17
CA SER A 3 14.37 4.59 23.89
C SER A 3 13.78 5.42 22.77
N GLU A 4 14.62 6.14 22.02
CA GLU A 4 14.32 6.71 20.71
C GLU A 4 14.13 5.61 19.64
N LEU A 5 13.21 4.68 19.87
CA LEU A 5 12.58 3.98 18.76
C LEU A 5 11.51 4.94 18.27
N GLY A 6 11.94 5.92 17.45
CA GLY A 6 11.00 6.78 16.73
C GLY A 6 9.99 5.87 16.06
N ASP A 7 8.71 6.01 16.42
CA ASP A 7 7.61 5.20 15.92
C ASP A 7 7.82 4.93 14.43
N GLN A 8 8.14 3.69 14.07
CA GLN A 8 8.22 3.27 12.67
C GLN A 8 6.79 3.19 12.17
N LYS A 9 6.19 4.36 11.92
CA LYS A 9 4.83 4.50 11.45
C LYS A 9 4.78 4.01 10.00
N THR A 10 4.55 2.72 9.86
CA THR A 10 4.31 2.08 8.57
C THR A 10 2.84 2.27 8.24
N ASP A 11 2.55 3.18 7.32
CA ASP A 11 1.20 3.41 6.80
C ASP A 11 1.01 2.56 5.54
N PHE A 12 0.04 1.65 5.57
CA PHE A 12 -0.33 0.78 4.46
C PHE A 12 -1.78 1.06 4.10
N THR A 13 -1.99 2.01 3.19
CA THR A 13 -3.32 2.47 2.79
C THR A 13 -3.61 2.10 1.34
N SER A 14 -4.76 1.46 1.11
CA SER A 14 -5.32 1.17 -0.22
C SER A 14 -6.67 1.89 -0.36
N SER A 15 -6.77 2.86 -1.27
CA SER A 15 -8.03 3.57 -1.58
C SER A 15 -8.92 2.87 -2.62
N GLY A 16 -8.51 1.68 -3.09
CA GLY A 16 -9.00 1.04 -4.32
C GLY A 16 -10.30 0.25 -4.26
N LEU A 17 -11.06 0.26 -3.16
CA LEU A 17 -12.24 -0.61 -3.01
C LEU A 17 -13.58 -0.02 -3.48
N THR A 18 -13.71 1.30 -3.71
CA THR A 18 -15.02 1.89 -4.06
C THR A 18 -15.01 2.98 -5.13
N HIS A 19 -13.92 3.74 -5.30
CA HIS A 19 -13.82 4.78 -6.33
C HIS A 19 -12.40 4.91 -6.87
N SER A 20 -11.89 3.85 -7.50
CA SER A 20 -10.71 3.99 -8.35
C SER A 20 -11.10 4.92 -9.51
N TYR A 21 -10.63 6.17 -9.51
CA TYR A 21 -10.96 7.15 -10.55
C TYR A 21 -10.31 6.70 -11.86
N SER A 22 -11.04 5.91 -12.65
CA SER A 22 -10.58 5.33 -13.91
C SER A 22 -10.23 6.39 -14.97
N LEU A 23 -10.73 7.62 -14.78
CA LEU A 23 -10.44 8.78 -15.60
C LEU A 23 -9.23 9.59 -15.11
N TYR A 24 -8.47 9.09 -14.12
CA TYR A 24 -7.27 9.75 -13.65
C TYR A 24 -6.21 9.81 -14.76
N GLN A 25 -5.94 11.00 -15.28
CA GLN A 25 -4.92 11.24 -16.30
C GLN A 25 -3.58 11.73 -15.74
N GLY A 26 -3.45 11.78 -14.41
CA GLY A 26 -2.29 12.33 -13.73
C GLY A 26 -2.59 13.67 -13.04
N GLU A 27 -2.21 13.76 -11.78
CA GLU A 27 -2.07 14.99 -11.02
C GLU A 27 -0.58 15.26 -10.84
N PRO A 28 -0.07 16.44 -11.22
CA PRO A 28 1.33 16.78 -11.03
C PRO A 28 1.66 16.83 -9.54
N ASN A 29 2.54 15.92 -9.11
CA ASN A 29 3.12 15.92 -7.77
C ASN A 29 4.64 15.82 -7.92
N THR A 30 5.33 16.94 -7.71
CA THR A 30 6.79 17.09 -7.86
C THR A 30 7.59 16.20 -6.91
N TYR A 31 6.97 15.69 -5.85
CA TYR A 31 7.62 14.81 -4.88
C TYR A 31 7.28 13.33 -5.12
N ARG A 32 6.60 12.97 -6.21
CA ARG A 32 6.19 11.59 -6.49
C ARG A 32 7.37 10.77 -6.99
N ILE A 33 7.65 9.66 -6.32
CA ILE A 33 8.75 8.73 -6.61
C ILE A 33 8.22 7.44 -7.30
N GLY A 34 7.10 7.51 -8.04
CA GLY A 34 6.49 6.35 -8.68
C GLY A 34 5.24 6.65 -9.51
N ASN A 35 4.73 5.66 -10.22
CA ASN A 35 3.49 5.80 -10.99
C ASN A 35 2.27 5.70 -10.07
N VAL A 36 1.18 6.37 -10.45
CA VAL A 36 -0.11 6.19 -9.77
C VAL A 36 -0.79 4.97 -10.37
N THR A 37 -1.13 4.03 -9.49
CA THR A 37 -1.99 2.89 -9.82
C THR A 37 -3.43 3.27 -9.48
N SER A 38 -4.25 3.48 -10.49
CA SER A 38 -5.68 3.81 -10.37
C SER A 38 -6.59 2.62 -10.67
N THR A 39 -6.07 1.41 -10.65
CA THR A 39 -6.86 0.18 -10.79
C THR A 39 -7.48 -0.21 -9.44
N PRO A 40 -8.67 -0.84 -9.44
CA PRO A 40 -9.23 -1.43 -8.23
C PRO A 40 -8.25 -2.43 -7.60
N SER A 41 -7.99 -2.26 -6.31
CA SER A 41 -7.02 -3.07 -5.58
C SER A 41 -7.42 -3.28 -4.13
N PHE A 42 -6.86 -4.29 -3.49
CA PHE A 42 -7.01 -4.55 -2.06
C PHE A 42 -5.67 -4.85 -1.39
N GLY A 43 -5.59 -4.56 -0.09
CA GLY A 43 -4.46 -4.90 0.75
C GLY A 43 -4.55 -6.32 1.29
N LEU A 44 -3.43 -7.02 1.36
CA LEU A 44 -3.29 -8.34 1.96
C LEU A 44 -2.13 -8.33 2.97
N LEU A 45 -2.41 -8.78 4.18
CA LEU A 45 -1.42 -9.02 5.22
C LEU A 45 -1.21 -10.53 5.39
N LYS A 46 0.03 -10.99 5.27
CA LYS A 46 0.40 -12.37 5.57
C LYS A 46 1.27 -12.39 6.80
N PHE A 47 0.84 -13.15 7.81
CA PHE A 47 1.54 -13.26 9.09
C PHE A 47 2.30 -14.58 9.11
N ASP A 48 3.61 -14.50 9.34
CA ASP A 48 4.40 -15.61 9.81
C ASP A 48 4.57 -15.45 11.33
N LEU A 49 3.91 -16.33 12.08
CA LEU A 49 3.92 -16.29 13.55
C LEU A 49 5.12 -17.03 14.16
N GLU A 50 5.86 -17.79 13.35
CA GLU A 50 7.10 -18.46 13.78
C GLU A 50 8.27 -17.48 13.73
N THR A 51 8.37 -16.70 12.65
CA THR A 51 9.41 -15.68 12.47
C THR A 51 9.01 -14.30 12.98
N TYR A 52 7.75 -14.11 13.36
CA TYR A 52 7.15 -12.81 13.73
C TYR A 52 7.24 -11.78 12.60
N GLU A 53 7.10 -12.24 11.35
CA GLU A 53 7.16 -11.39 10.16
C GLU A 53 5.76 -11.11 9.60
N VAL A 54 5.60 -9.92 9.03
CA VAL A 54 4.38 -9.54 8.30
C VAL A 54 4.76 -9.11 6.90
N VAL A 55 4.20 -9.81 5.90
CA VAL A 55 4.34 -9.42 4.48
C VAL A 55 3.08 -8.67 4.06
N MET A 56 3.26 -7.41 3.68
CA MET A 56 2.20 -6.54 3.16
C MET A 56 2.21 -6.56 1.63
N GLN A 57 1.05 -6.73 1.01
CA GLN A 57 0.91 -6.79 -0.45
C GLN A 57 -0.32 -6.01 -0.92
N ILE A 58 -0.19 -5.26 -2.01
CA ILE A 58 -1.34 -4.70 -2.74
C ILE A 58 -1.60 -5.62 -3.93
N ARG A 59 -2.86 -6.00 -4.14
CA ARG A 59 -3.26 -6.87 -5.25
C ARG A 59 -4.40 -6.26 -6.05
N GLU A 60 -4.40 -6.48 -7.36
CA GLU A 60 -5.52 -6.15 -8.23
C GLU A 60 -6.64 -7.20 -8.14
N ALA A 61 -7.69 -7.02 -8.95
CA ALA A 61 -8.60 -8.10 -9.30
C ALA A 61 -7.83 -9.37 -9.74
N ASP A 62 -8.41 -10.54 -9.49
CA ASP A 62 -7.81 -11.84 -9.81
C ASP A 62 -6.51 -12.19 -9.04
N ASN A 63 -6.21 -11.50 -7.93
CA ASN A 63 -5.04 -11.71 -7.08
C ASN A 63 -3.69 -11.40 -7.74
N LEU A 64 -3.64 -10.59 -8.80
CA LEU A 64 -2.36 -10.16 -9.38
C LEU A 64 -1.60 -9.26 -8.39
N LEU A 65 -0.29 -9.46 -8.26
CA LEU A 65 0.56 -8.67 -7.37
C LEU A 65 0.98 -7.37 -8.07
N LEU A 66 0.77 -6.24 -7.39
CA LEU A 66 1.24 -4.92 -7.81
C LEU A 66 2.64 -4.60 -7.26
#